data_AF-A0A0H5ABC8-F1
#
_entry.id   AF-A0A0H5ABC8-F1
#
_cell.length_a   1.000
_cell.length_b   1.000
_cell.length_c   1.000
_cell.angle_alpha   90.00
_cell.angle_beta   90.00
_cell.angle_gamma   90.00
#
_symmetry.space_group_name_H-M   'P 1'
#
loop_
_entity.id
_entity.type
_entity.pdbx_description
1 polymer ?
#
loop_
_entity_poly.entity_id
_entity_poly.type
_entity_poly.pdbx_seq_one_letter_code
_entity_poly.pdbx_strand_id
1 'polypeptide(L)'
;MSNVTAALPRKGLTQEERKFLKQGNRLLLEKTDGRIGSAAFMDIVADWHGSRSPHGFVSYARLWIAEGNAKNKKADKLLRELFGMDEPTPRKAA
;
A
#
# COMPACT_ATOMS: atom_id res chain seq x y z
N MET A 1 -1.96 -34.59 -25.10
CA MET A 1 -1.14 -33.37 -24.95
C MET A 1 -1.63 -32.63 -23.72
N SER A 2 -0.83 -32.56 -22.66
CA SER A 2 -1.22 -31.83 -21.45
C SER A 2 -1.08 -30.34 -21.71
N ASN A 3 -2.16 -29.57 -21.58
CA ASN A 3 -2.12 -28.12 -21.58
C ASN A 3 -1.33 -27.66 -20.35
N VAL A 4 -0.02 -27.45 -20.50
CA VAL A 4 0.79 -26.78 -19.50
C VAL A 4 0.48 -25.29 -19.62
N THR A 5 -0.49 -24.83 -18.86
CA THR A 5 -0.72 -23.40 -18.67
C THR A 5 0.54 -22.84 -18.02
N ALA A 6 1.29 -22.02 -18.74
CA ALA A 6 2.45 -21.32 -18.18
C ALA A 6 1.99 -20.60 -16.90
N ALA A 7 2.63 -20.90 -15.77
CA ALA A 7 2.36 -20.21 -14.53
C ALA A 7 2.57 -18.71 -14.78
N LEU A 8 1.53 -17.90 -14.55
CA LEU A 8 1.65 -16.45 -14.60
C LEU A 8 2.90 -16.02 -13.81
N PRO A 9 3.65 -15.00 -14.26
CA PRO A 9 4.76 -14.46 -13.48
C PRO A 9 4.26 -14.22 -12.06
N ARG A 10 4.86 -14.90 -11.09
CA ARG A 10 4.42 -14.79 -9.69
C ARG A 10 4.61 -13.34 -9.30
N LYS A 11 3.50 -12.61 -9.10
CA LYS A 11 3.52 -11.28 -8.48
C LYS A 11 4.36 -11.40 -7.20
N GLY A 12 5.52 -10.75 -7.24
CA GLY A 12 6.54 -10.90 -6.23
C GLY A 12 6.95 -9.53 -5.76
N LEU A 13 6.94 -9.33 -4.45
CA LEU A 13 7.50 -8.13 -3.86
C LEU A 13 9.01 -8.11 -4.10
N THR A 14 9.51 -6.99 -4.61
CA THR A 14 10.95 -6.73 -4.67
C THR A 14 11.57 -6.70 -3.27
N GLN A 15 12.90 -6.72 -3.18
CA GLN A 15 13.58 -6.59 -1.89
C GLN A 15 13.22 -5.27 -1.19
N GLU A 16 13.17 -4.17 -1.94
CA GLU A 16 12.81 -2.85 -1.42
C GLU A 16 11.36 -2.79 -0.97
N GLU A 17 10.41 -3.35 -1.72
CA GLU A 17 9.01 -3.41 -1.31
C GLU A 17 8.82 -4.26 -0.05
N ARG A 18 9.52 -5.39 0.08
CA ARG A 18 9.50 -6.20 1.32
C ARG A 18 10.05 -5.42 2.52
N LYS A 19 11.11 -4.63 2.33
CA LYS A 19 11.69 -3.80 3.38
C LYS A 19 10.74 -2.67 3.76
N PHE A 20 10.16 -1.99 2.76
CA PHE A 20 9.15 -0.96 2.93
C PHE A 20 7.93 -1.48 3.71
N LEU A 21 7.38 -2.64 3.34
CA LEU A 21 6.25 -3.24 4.07
C LEU A 21 6.58 -3.51 5.54
N LYS A 22 7.74 -4.11 5.82
CA LYS A 22 8.16 -4.43 7.18
C LYS A 22 8.35 -3.17 8.04
N GLN A 23 9.01 -2.16 7.48
CA GLN A 23 9.28 -0.90 8.20
C GLN A 23 8.02 -0.05 8.33
N GLY A 24 7.26 0.09 7.25
CA GLY A 24 6.01 0.85 7.20
C GLY A 24 4.98 0.33 8.18
N ASN A 25 4.82 -1.00 8.30
CA ASN A 25 3.88 -1.55 9.27
C ASN A 25 4.31 -1.26 10.73
N ARG A 26 5.61 -1.33 11.03
CA ARG A 26 6.13 -0.98 12.37
C ARG A 26 5.91 0.50 12.67
N LEU A 27 6.23 1.38 11.72
CA LEU A 27 6.01 2.82 11.83
C LEU A 27 4.52 3.14 12.07
N LEU A 28 3.62 2.47 11.34
CA LEU A 28 2.18 2.63 11.54
C LEU A 28 1.79 2.27 12.97
N LEU A 29 2.24 1.12 13.48
CA LEU A 29 1.89 0.65 14.82
C LEU A 29 2.40 1.55 15.96
N GLU A 30 3.41 2.37 15.72
CA GLU A 30 3.92 3.37 16.66
C GLU A 30 3.08 4.67 16.70
N LYS A 31 2.25 4.92 15.67
CA LYS A 31 1.41 6.12 15.58
C LYS A 31 0.11 6.00 16.36
N THR A 32 -0.44 7.15 16.76
CA THR A 32 -1.82 7.25 17.25
C THR A 32 -2.78 6.70 16.18
N ASP A 33 -3.74 5.85 16.59
CA ASP A 33 -4.65 5.12 15.70
C ASP A 33 -3.95 4.17 14.69
N GLY A 34 -2.67 3.87 14.93
CA GLY A 34 -1.79 3.10 14.06
C GLY A 34 -2.28 1.71 13.66
N ARG A 35 -3.04 1.06 14.56
CA ARG A 35 -3.64 -0.26 14.30
C ARG A 35 -4.62 -0.24 13.13
N ILE A 36 -5.38 0.85 12.98
CA ILE A 36 -6.36 0.99 11.89
C ILE A 36 -5.63 1.21 10.56
N GLY A 37 -4.55 2.00 10.56
CA GLY A 37 -3.68 2.16 9.39
C GLY A 37 -2.97 0.85 9.01
N SER A 38 -2.49 0.09 9.99
CA SER A 38 -1.87 -1.23 9.80
C SER A 38 -2.84 -2.25 9.21
N ALA A 39 -4.09 -2.28 9.67
CA ALA A 39 -5.14 -3.14 9.11
C ALA A 39 -5.38 -2.79 7.62
N ALA A 40 -5.62 -1.51 7.31
CA ALA A 40 -5.81 -1.07 5.94
C ALA A 40 -4.57 -1.30 5.06
N PHE A 41 -3.36 -1.24 5.63
CA PHE A 41 -2.13 -1.57 4.91
C PHE A 41 -2.07 -3.04 4.52
N MET A 42 -2.58 -3.95 5.36
CA MET A 42 -2.70 -5.37 5.04
C MET A 42 -3.76 -5.62 3.95
N ASP A 43 -4.87 -4.86 3.97
CA ASP A 43 -5.90 -4.93 2.92
C ASP A 43 -5.30 -4.61 1.54
N ILE A 44 -4.44 -3.59 1.43
CA ILE A 44 -3.72 -3.27 0.19
C ILE A 44 -2.89 -4.46 -0.30
N VAL A 45 -2.17 -5.13 0.61
CA VAL A 45 -1.32 -6.29 0.26
C VAL A 45 -2.18 -7.45 -0.24
N ALA A 46 -3.29 -7.73 0.44
CA ALA A 46 -4.24 -8.77 0.04
C ALA A 46 -4.85 -8.47 -1.34
N ASP A 47 -5.32 -7.25 -1.55
CA ASP A 47 -5.96 -6.82 -2.80
C ASP A 47 -4.96 -6.79 -3.96
N TRP A 48 -3.72 -6.35 -3.72
CA TRP A 48 -2.68 -6.37 -4.75
C TRP A 48 -2.39 -7.79 -5.24
N HIS A 49 -2.28 -8.74 -4.31
CA HIS A 49 -2.07 -10.15 -4.61
C HIS A 49 -3.29 -10.78 -5.32
N GLY A 50 -4.51 -10.39 -4.95
CA GLY A 50 -5.74 -10.85 -5.60
C GLY A 50 -6.01 -10.21 -6.97
N SER A 51 -5.45 -9.03 -7.24
CA SER A 51 -5.68 -8.30 -8.48
C SER A 51 -4.92 -8.89 -9.68
N ARG A 52 -5.42 -8.63 -10.89
CA ARG A 52 -4.67 -8.85 -12.15
C ARG A 52 -3.85 -7.62 -12.59
N SER A 53 -3.71 -6.62 -11.72
CA SER A 53 -3.00 -5.38 -12.03
C SER A 53 -1.57 -5.66 -12.50
N PRO A 54 -1.10 -5.03 -13.59
CA PRO A 54 0.28 -5.11 -14.05
C PRO A 54 1.23 -4.24 -13.22
N HIS A 55 0.71 -3.41 -12.31
CA HIS A 55 1.50 -2.48 -11.51
C HIS A 55 2.26 -3.19 -10.39
N GLY A 56 3.48 -2.70 -10.12
CA GLY A 56 4.22 -3.01 -8.88
C GLY A 56 3.44 -2.57 -7.64
N PHE A 57 3.83 -3.08 -6.47
CA PHE A 57 3.04 -2.92 -5.24
C PHE A 57 2.86 -1.44 -4.88
N VAL A 58 3.92 -0.63 -4.92
CA VAL A 58 3.85 0.79 -4.55
C VAL A 58 2.89 1.58 -5.45
N SER A 59 2.96 1.37 -6.76
CA SER A 59 2.08 2.05 -7.71
C SER A 59 0.62 1.61 -7.54
N TYR A 60 0.40 0.32 -7.33
CA TYR A 60 -0.94 -0.21 -7.03
C TYR A 60 -1.50 0.39 -5.74
N ALA A 61 -0.71 0.41 -4.66
CA ALA A 61 -1.13 0.94 -3.38
C ALA A 61 -1.54 2.42 -3.45
N ARG A 62 -0.79 3.24 -4.21
CA ARG A 62 -1.15 4.65 -4.42
C ARG A 62 -2.49 4.80 -5.14
N LEU A 63 -2.76 3.98 -6.16
CA LEU A 63 -4.06 3.96 -6.84
C LEU A 63 -5.17 3.52 -5.89
N TRP A 64 -4.94 2.43 -5.15
CA TRP A 64 -5.89 1.89 -4.19
C TRP A 64 -6.28 2.92 -3.12
N ILE A 65 -5.32 3.71 -2.62
CA ILE A 65 -5.56 4.80 -1.67
C ILE A 65 -6.33 5.95 -2.35
N ALA A 66 -5.96 6.32 -3.58
CA ALA A 66 -6.62 7.39 -4.32
C ALA A 66 -8.10 7.06 -4.64
N GLU A 67 -8.42 5.79 -4.86
CA GLU A 67 -9.79 5.27 -5.05
C GLU A 67 -10.63 5.30 -3.76
N GLY A 68 -10.03 5.60 -2.61
CA GLY A 68 -10.73 5.69 -1.32
C GLY A 68 -11.02 4.34 -0.67
N ASN A 69 -10.33 3.27 -1.10
CA ASN A 69 -10.57 1.90 -0.63
C ASN A 69 -10.27 1.71 0.87
N ALA A 70 -9.55 2.63 1.51
CA ALA A 70 -9.27 2.61 2.95
C ALA A 70 -10.55 2.72 3.82
N LYS A 71 -11.65 3.30 3.30
CA LYS A 71 -12.98 3.41 3.95
C LYS A 71 -13.00 4.02 5.37
N ASN A 72 -11.86 4.53 5.84
CA ASN A 72 -11.68 5.16 7.15
C ASN A 72 -10.73 6.35 7.00
N LYS A 73 -11.17 7.54 7.44
CA LYS A 73 -10.41 8.78 7.28
C LYS A 73 -9.05 8.76 7.96
N LYS A 74 -8.92 8.10 9.11
CA LYS A 74 -7.66 7.99 9.85
C LYS A 74 -6.68 7.06 9.12
N ALA A 75 -7.18 5.92 8.64
CA ALA A 75 -6.38 4.99 7.85
C ALA A 75 -5.90 5.63 6.55
N ASP A 76 -6.80 6.30 5.81
CA ASP A 76 -6.48 7.00 4.57
C ASP A 76 -5.36 8.02 4.78
N LYS A 77 -5.47 8.87 5.82
CA LYS A 77 -4.41 9.84 6.17
C LYS A 77 -3.08 9.16 6.48
N LEU A 78 -3.09 8.13 7.33
CA LEU A 78 -1.86 7.41 7.72
C LEU A 78 -1.19 6.73 6.51
N LEU A 79 -1.98 6.18 5.59
CA LEU A 79 -1.49 5.55 4.37
C LEU A 79 -0.94 6.60 3.39
N ARG A 80 -1.64 7.73 3.20
CA ARG A 80 -1.13 8.82 2.35
C ARG A 80 0.21 9.34 2.85
N GLU A 81 0.36 9.55 4.15
CA GLU A 81 1.63 9.93 4.75
C GLU A 81 2.71 8.85 4.52
N LEU A 82 2.38 7.57 4.76
CA LEU A 82 3.31 6.45 4.57
C LEU A 82 3.79 6.31 3.11
N PHE A 83 2.92 6.56 2.14
CA PHE A 83 3.22 6.45 0.72
C PHE A 83 3.73 7.75 0.08
N GLY A 84 3.86 8.83 0.86
CA GLY A 84 4.27 10.16 0.40
C GLY A 84 3.28 10.78 -0.59
N MET A 85 1.99 10.56 -0.37
CA MET A 85 0.88 11.07 -1.19
C MET A 85 0.24 12.34 -0.62
N ASP A 86 0.67 12.79 0.56
CA ASP A 86 0.27 14.10 1.05
C ASP A 86 0.91 15.18 0.16
N GLU A 87 0.08 16.11 -0.33
CA GLU A 87 0.61 17.33 -0.94
C GLU A 87 1.55 18.01 0.05
N PRO A 88 2.65 18.63 -0.40
CA PRO A 88 3.35 19.58 0.43
C PRO A 88 2.31 20.65 0.79
N THR A 89 1.84 20.62 2.04
CA THR A 89 1.14 21.77 2.61
C THR A 89 2.01 22.96 2.27
N PRO A 90 1.50 23.98 1.55
CA PRO A 90 2.27 25.20 1.37
C PRO A 90 2.63 25.61 2.79
N ARG A 91 3.93 25.53 3.11
CA ARG A 91 4.46 26.11 4.34
C ARG A 91 3.77 27.46 4.43
N LYS A 92 3.21 27.77 5.60
CA LYS A 92 3.03 29.16 6.01
C LYS A 92 4.41 29.82 5.88
N ALA A 93 4.67 30.33 4.69
CA ALA A 93 5.78 31.18 4.33
C ALA A 93 5.17 32.57 4.34
N ALA A 94 5.17 33.16 5.54
CA ALA A 94 4.95 34.55 5.93
C ALA A 94 4.26 34.55 7.29
#